data_AF-W2UJ07-F1
#
_entry.id   AF-W2UJ07-F1
#
_cell.length_a   1.000
_cell.length_b   1.000
_cell.length_c   1.000
_cell.angle_alpha   90.00
_cell.angle_beta   90.00
_cell.angle_gamma   90.00
#
_symmetry.space_group_name_H-M   'P 1'
#
loop_
_entity.id
_entity.type
_entity.pdbx_description
1 polymer ?
#
loop_
_entity_poly.entity_id
_entity_poly.type
_entity_poly.pdbx_seq_one_letter_code
_entity_poly.pdbx_strand_id
1 'polypeptide(L)'
;MIINDDVSDSEFLDPSLAERKNLAFLVYILQGFGFLTGGLTWIAAMMVNYIKRDSVRGTWLETHFRWQLNTFWYGLLWWIVGLISWLLLLGWLVWGILTLWAIYRVVKGALLLNDNRSIIF
;
A
#
# COMPACT_ATOMS: atom_id res chain seq x y z
N MET A 1 29.68 18.94 -15.48
CA MET A 1 28.40 18.20 -15.42
C MET A 1 28.27 17.68 -13.99
N ILE A 2 27.76 18.50 -13.06
CA ILE A 2 27.62 18.20 -11.61
C ILE A 2 26.36 18.90 -11.08
N ILE A 3 25.17 18.54 -11.58
CA ILE A 3 23.88 19.09 -11.11
C ILE A 3 22.84 17.97 -11.07
N ASN A 4 23.19 16.79 -10.56
CA ASN A 4 22.20 15.70 -10.37
C ASN A 4 22.35 14.94 -9.04
N ASP A 5 23.49 15.07 -8.33
CA ASP A 5 23.66 14.44 -7.01
C ASP A 5 23.18 15.34 -5.84
N ASP A 6 23.23 16.67 -6.01
CA ASP A 6 22.80 17.67 -5.01
C ASP A 6 21.28 17.66 -4.76
N VAL A 7 20.47 17.45 -5.80
CA VAL A 7 19.00 17.39 -5.67
C VAL A 7 18.56 16.11 -4.96
N SER A 8 19.24 14.98 -5.23
CA SER A 8 19.07 13.72 -4.51
C SER A 8 19.36 13.92 -3.03
N ASP A 9 20.55 14.43 -2.71
CA ASP A 9 21.03 14.51 -1.33
C ASP A 9 20.26 15.55 -0.50
N SER A 10 19.86 16.67 -1.09
CA SER A 10 19.03 17.68 -0.41
C SER A 10 17.58 17.23 -0.19
N GLU A 11 17.02 16.38 -1.06
CA GLU A 11 15.72 15.73 -0.85
C GLU A 11 15.79 14.72 0.30
N PHE A 12 16.91 14.00 0.44
CA PHE A 12 17.16 13.08 1.58
C PHE A 12 17.39 13.78 2.92
N LEU A 13 17.88 15.02 2.91
CA LEU A 13 18.09 15.84 4.11
C LEU A 13 16.84 16.62 4.53
N ASP A 14 15.73 16.52 3.80
CA ASP A 14 14.44 17.08 4.20
C ASP A 14 13.78 16.20 5.29
N PRO A 15 13.66 16.67 6.55
CA PRO A 15 12.96 15.93 7.60
C PRO A 15 11.50 15.61 7.22
N SER A 16 10.88 16.39 6.32
CA SER A 16 9.52 16.15 5.82
C SER A 16 9.41 14.96 4.85
N LEU A 17 10.46 14.62 4.12
CA LEU A 17 10.49 13.44 3.23
C LEU A 17 10.61 12.15 4.04
N ALA A 18 11.51 12.15 5.03
CA ALA A 18 11.66 11.04 5.97
C ALA A 18 10.34 10.77 6.72
N GLU A 19 9.62 11.83 7.10
CA GLU A 19 8.30 11.71 7.71
C GLU A 19 7.26 11.11 6.75
N ARG A 20 7.23 11.52 5.48
CA ARG A 20 6.37 10.93 4.43
C ARG A 20 6.66 9.45 4.20
N LYS A 21 7.92 9.04 4.23
CA LYS A 21 8.33 7.63 4.17
C LYS A 21 7.85 6.84 5.40
N ASN A 22 8.00 7.39 6.60
CA ASN A 22 7.52 6.75 7.83
C ASN A 22 5.99 6.57 7.81
N LEU A 23 5.26 7.52 7.23
CA LEU A 23 3.81 7.41 7.06
C LEU A 23 3.44 6.31 6.07
N ALA A 24 4.12 6.23 4.92
CA ALA A 24 3.91 5.16 3.95
C ALA A 24 4.24 3.77 4.54
N PHE A 25 5.31 3.69 5.35
CA PHE A 25 5.71 2.48 6.05
C PHE A 25 4.69 2.07 7.13
N LEU A 26 4.19 3.04 7.89
CA LEU A 26 3.12 2.84 8.87
C LEU A 26 1.86 2.25 8.22
N VAL A 27 1.48 2.75 7.05
CA VAL A 27 0.34 2.24 6.27
C VAL A 27 0.54 0.77 5.87
N TYR A 28 1.76 0.36 5.51
CA TYR A 28 2.07 -1.04 5.24
C TYR A 28 1.96 -1.92 6.48
N ILE A 29 2.45 -1.45 7.63
CA ILE A 29 2.33 -2.18 8.90
C ILE A 29 0.85 -2.35 9.29
N LEU A 30 0.05 -1.28 9.17
CA LEU A 30 -1.40 -1.29 9.41
C LEU A 30 -2.13 -2.25 8.47
N GLN A 31 -1.72 -2.31 7.20
CA GLN A 31 -2.25 -3.28 6.24
C GLN A 31 -1.87 -4.72 6.59
N GLY A 32 -0.65 -4.97 7.06
CA GLY A 32 -0.22 -6.28 7.57
C GLY A 32 -1.06 -6.71 8.78
N PHE A 33 -1.31 -5.79 9.71
CA PHE A 33 -2.24 -6.01 10.83
C PHE A 33 -3.70 -6.21 10.39
N GLY A 34 -4.05 -5.84 9.15
CA GLY A 34 -5.37 -6.06 8.56
C GLY A 34 -5.72 -7.53 8.46
N PHE A 35 -4.73 -8.37 8.20
CA PHE A 35 -4.91 -9.81 8.16
C PHE A 35 -5.21 -10.40 9.54
N LEU A 36 -4.72 -9.78 10.62
CA LEU A 36 -5.01 -10.18 12.01
C LEU A 36 -6.39 -9.71 12.48
N THR A 37 -6.88 -8.58 11.96
CA THR A 37 -8.15 -7.96 12.38
C THR A 37 -9.34 -8.28 11.47
N GLY A 38 -9.16 -9.13 10.45
CA GLY A 38 -10.21 -9.48 9.49
C GLY A 38 -10.56 -8.35 8.50
N GLY A 39 -9.62 -7.44 8.23
CA GLY A 39 -9.79 -6.35 7.25
C GLY A 39 -10.13 -4.98 7.84
N LEU A 40 -10.28 -4.87 9.17
CA LEU A 40 -10.67 -3.60 9.80
C LEU A 40 -9.57 -2.52 9.71
N THR A 41 -8.31 -2.89 9.94
CA THR A 41 -7.19 -1.93 9.82
C THR A 41 -6.82 -1.60 8.36
N TRP A 42 -7.32 -2.38 7.39
CA TRP A 42 -7.22 -2.02 5.96
C TRP A 42 -8.02 -0.76 5.63
N ILE A 43 -9.16 -0.55 6.29
CA ILE A 43 -9.97 0.66 6.15
C ILE A 43 -9.25 1.87 6.74
N ALA A 44 -8.61 1.71 7.91
CA ALA A 44 -7.82 2.79 8.52
C ALA A 44 -6.61 3.17 7.64
N ALA A 45 -5.90 2.17 7.10
CA ALA A 45 -4.80 2.38 6.13
C ALA A 45 -5.26 3.13 4.86
N MET A 46 -6.43 2.79 4.33
CA MET A 46 -7.07 3.48 3.21
C MET A 46 -7.41 4.94 3.55
N MET A 47 -7.94 5.18 4.75
CA MET A 47 -8.35 6.51 5.20
C MET A 47 -7.14 7.44 5.33
N VAL A 48 -6.04 6.95 5.90
CA VAL A 48 -4.75 7.69 5.95
C VAL A 48 -4.23 7.99 4.54
N ASN A 49 -4.34 7.02 3.62
CA ASN A 49 -3.98 7.21 2.21
C ASN A 49 -4.76 8.37 1.57
N TYR A 50 -6.07 8.45 1.78
CA TYR A 50 -6.90 9.53 1.23
C TYR A 50 -6.60 10.89 1.86
N ILE A 51 -6.44 10.95 3.19
CA ILE A 51 -6.18 12.21 3.91
C ILE A 51 -4.80 12.77 3.54
N LYS A 52 -3.77 11.92 3.41
CA LYS A 52 -2.41 12.36 3.08
C LYS A 52 -2.10 12.37 1.58
N ARG A 53 -3.08 12.07 0.72
CA ARG A 53 -2.91 12.03 -0.73
C ARG A 53 -2.39 13.35 -1.30
N ASP A 54 -2.94 14.47 -0.82
CA ASP A 54 -2.50 15.79 -1.29
C ASP A 54 -1.08 16.13 -0.82
N SER A 55 -0.62 15.52 0.27
CA SER A 55 0.75 15.66 0.79
C SER A 55 1.80 14.92 -0.04
N VAL A 56 1.42 14.02 -0.95
CA VAL A 56 2.36 13.24 -1.77
C VAL A 56 2.21 13.48 -3.27
N ARG A 57 1.30 14.39 -3.66
CA ARG A 57 1.10 14.77 -5.07
C ARG A 57 2.37 15.38 -5.66
N GLY A 58 2.73 14.92 -6.85
CA GLY A 58 3.94 15.38 -7.57
C GLY A 58 5.24 14.70 -7.11
N THR A 59 5.17 13.74 -6.18
CA THR A 59 6.32 12.93 -5.75
C THR A 59 6.21 11.49 -6.26
N TRP A 60 7.33 10.76 -6.26
CA TRP A 60 7.33 9.34 -6.63
C TRP A 60 6.48 8.46 -5.69
N LEU A 61 6.18 8.93 -4.47
CA LEU A 61 5.29 8.26 -3.51
C LEU A 61 3.83 8.20 -3.98
N GLU A 62 3.41 9.08 -4.90
CA GLU A 62 2.04 9.07 -5.43
C GLU A 62 1.68 7.70 -6.07
N THR A 63 2.64 7.06 -6.75
CA THR A 63 2.44 5.72 -7.33
C THR A 63 2.18 4.66 -6.26
N HIS A 64 2.81 4.78 -5.09
CA HIS A 64 2.60 3.86 -3.96
C HIS A 64 1.24 4.04 -3.32
N PHE A 65 0.84 5.29 -3.08
CA PHE A 65 -0.49 5.61 -2.57
C PHE A 65 -1.59 5.06 -3.50
N ARG A 66 -1.42 5.22 -4.83
CA ARG A 66 -2.35 4.67 -5.83
C ARG A 66 -2.37 3.13 -5.85
N TRP A 67 -1.21 2.47 -5.76
CA TRP A 67 -1.15 1.00 -5.70
C TRP A 67 -1.82 0.44 -4.46
N GLN A 68 -1.61 1.07 -3.30
CA GLN A 68 -2.25 0.69 -2.05
C GLN A 68 -3.77 0.86 -2.15
N LEU A 69 -4.24 1.96 -2.73
CA LEU A 69 -5.67 2.22 -2.98
C LEU A 69 -6.30 1.13 -3.87
N ASN A 70 -5.64 0.79 -4.98
CA ASN A 70 -6.12 -0.25 -5.89
C ASN A 70 -6.15 -1.62 -5.20
N THR A 71 -5.13 -1.92 -4.39
CA THR A 71 -5.06 -3.19 -3.65
C THR A 71 -6.20 -3.32 -2.66
N PHE A 72 -6.61 -2.21 -2.01
CA PHE A 72 -7.81 -2.19 -1.17
C PHE A 72 -9.09 -2.49 -1.97
N TRP A 73 -9.32 -1.79 -3.09
CA TRP A 73 -10.54 -1.95 -3.87
C TRP A 73 -10.68 -3.35 -4.48
N TYR A 74 -9.60 -3.90 -5.03
CA TYR A 74 -9.59 -5.28 -5.51
C TYR A 74 -9.79 -6.27 -4.36
N GLY A 75 -9.13 -6.05 -3.22
CA GLY A 75 -9.30 -6.91 -2.05
C GLY A 75 -10.75 -6.89 -1.53
N LEU A 76 -11.37 -5.73 -1.43
CA LEU A 76 -12.76 -5.58 -1.01
C LEU A 76 -13.73 -6.28 -1.97
N LEU A 77 -13.51 -6.13 -3.28
CA LEU A 77 -14.32 -6.80 -4.31
C LEU A 77 -14.22 -8.32 -4.15
N TRP A 78 -13.01 -8.87 -4.06
CA TRP A 78 -12.81 -10.31 -3.89
C TRP A 78 -13.30 -10.82 -2.53
N TRP A 79 -13.29 -9.99 -1.50
CA TRP A 79 -13.84 -10.34 -0.19
C TRP A 79 -15.36 -10.52 -0.27
N ILE A 80 -16.07 -9.62 -0.95
CA ILE A 80 -17.50 -9.73 -1.26
C ILE A 80 -17.78 -10.97 -2.13
N VAL A 81 -16.97 -11.21 -3.16
CA VAL A 81 -17.09 -12.42 -4.00
C VAL A 81 -16.89 -13.69 -3.17
N GLY A 82 -15.94 -13.70 -2.23
CA GLY A 82 -15.71 -14.82 -1.34
C GLY A 82 -16.86 -15.05 -0.35
N LEU A 83 -17.50 -13.99 0.15
CA LEU A 83 -18.74 -14.08 0.94
C LEU A 83 -19.87 -14.73 0.15
N ILE A 84 -20.07 -14.34 -1.12
CA ILE A 84 -21.08 -14.94 -2.00
C ILE A 84 -20.72 -16.41 -2.28
N SER A 85 -19.44 -16.69 -2.52
CA SER A 85 -18.92 -18.05 -2.79
C SER A 85 -18.98 -18.96 -1.55
N TRP A 86 -19.17 -18.41 -0.35
CA TRP A 86 -19.41 -19.18 0.87
C TRP A 86 -20.70 -19.99 0.79
N LEU A 87 -21.72 -19.50 0.06
CA LEU A 87 -22.97 -20.24 -0.22
C LEU A 87 -22.72 -21.55 -1.00
N LEU A 88 -21.60 -21.63 -1.72
CA LEU A 88 -21.19 -22.79 -2.52
C LEU A 88 -20.16 -23.66 -1.79
N LEU A 89 -19.89 -23.42 -0.50
CA LEU A 89 -18.83 -24.07 0.29
C LEU A 89 -17.44 -23.97 -0.36
N LEU A 90 -17.20 -22.98 -1.24
CA LEU A 90 -15.92 -22.74 -1.92
C LEU A 90 -15.23 -21.45 -1.46
N GLY A 91 -15.86 -20.66 -0.58
CA GLY A 91 -15.34 -19.35 -0.15
C GLY A 91 -13.96 -19.40 0.53
N TRP A 92 -13.62 -20.50 1.20
CA TRP A 92 -12.32 -20.73 1.84
C TRP A 92 -11.15 -20.78 0.84
N LEU A 93 -11.34 -21.38 -0.35
CA LEU A 93 -10.35 -21.37 -1.43
C LEU A 93 -10.13 -19.95 -1.99
N VAL A 94 -11.23 -19.22 -2.21
CA VAL A 94 -11.20 -17.83 -2.69
C VAL A 94 -10.45 -16.93 -1.70
N TRP A 95 -10.73 -17.07 -0.41
CA TRP A 95 -10.07 -16.29 0.64
C TRP A 95 -8.61 -16.68 0.84
N GLY A 96 -8.24 -17.95 0.67
CA GLY A 96 -6.84 -18.39 0.69
C GLY A 96 -6.02 -17.77 -0.44
N ILE A 97 -6.55 -17.79 -1.68
CA ILE A 97 -5.92 -17.17 -2.85
C ILE A 97 -5.83 -15.65 -2.67
N LEU A 98 -6.90 -15.02 -2.18
CA LEU A 98 -6.93 -13.58 -1.92
C LEU A 98 -5.86 -13.16 -0.92
N THR A 99 -5.67 -13.96 0.13
CA THR A 99 -4.66 -13.70 1.16
C THR A 99 -3.25 -13.76 0.59
N LEU A 100 -2.93 -14.80 -0.19
CA LEU A 100 -1.63 -14.92 -0.87
C LEU A 100 -1.37 -13.76 -1.83
N TRP A 101 -2.38 -13.39 -2.64
CA TRP A 101 -2.31 -12.26 -3.55
C TRP A 101 -2.06 -10.93 -2.83
N ALA A 102 -2.79 -10.70 -1.74
CA ALA A 102 -2.68 -9.48 -0.96
C ALA A 102 -1.31 -9.38 -0.25
N ILE A 103 -0.79 -10.49 0.30
CA ILE A 103 0.58 -10.54 0.85
C ILE A 103 1.61 -10.19 -0.22
N TYR A 104 1.54 -10.81 -1.40
CA TYR A 104 2.46 -10.50 -2.50
C TYR A 104 2.44 -9.01 -2.88
N ARG A 105 1.26 -8.40 -2.97
CA ARG A 105 1.09 -6.98 -3.33
C ARG A 105 1.65 -6.04 -2.27
N VAL A 106 1.48 -6.38 -1.00
CA VAL A 106 2.02 -5.64 0.15
C VAL A 106 3.54 -5.74 0.18
N VAL A 107 4.10 -6.95 0.07
CA VAL A 107 5.56 -7.17 0.07
C VAL A 107 6.23 -6.48 -1.11
N LYS A 108 5.70 -6.65 -2.32
CA LYS A 108 6.24 -5.99 -3.51
C LYS A 108 6.23 -4.46 -3.36
N GLY A 109 5.15 -3.91 -2.82
CA GLY A 109 5.04 -2.48 -2.58
C GLY A 109 5.98 -1.97 -1.48
N ALA A 110 6.21 -2.76 -0.43
CA ALA A 110 7.14 -2.41 0.65
C ALA A 110 8.60 -2.47 0.20
N LEU A 111 8.96 -3.48 -0.61
CA LEU A 111 10.31 -3.60 -1.20
C LEU A 111 10.63 -2.42 -2.10
N LEU A 112 9.70 -2.02 -2.98
CA LEU A 112 9.90 -0.86 -3.86
C LEU A 112 9.99 0.47 -3.09
N LEU A 113 9.25 0.59 -1.99
CA LEU A 113 9.36 1.75 -1.09
C LEU A 113 10.73 1.81 -0.41
N ASN A 114 11.25 0.67 0.04
CA ASN A 114 12.58 0.56 0.65
C ASN A 114 13.70 0.86 -0.36
N ASP A 115 13.50 0.47 -1.62
CA ASP A 115 14.43 0.71 -2.72
C ASP A 115 14.30 2.13 -3.31
N ASN A 116 13.45 3.00 -2.76
CA ASN A 116 13.15 4.36 -3.25
C ASN A 116 12.72 4.41 -4.73
N ARG A 117 12.01 3.38 -5.19
CA ARG A 117 11.64 3.20 -6.60
C ARG A 117 10.15 3.35 -6.75
N SER A 118 9.70 4.17 -7.70
CA SER A 118 8.29 4.31 -8.05
C SER A 118 7.69 2.98 -8.52
N ILE A 119 6.40 2.84 -8.26
CA ILE A 119 5.63 1.68 -8.66
C ILE A 119 5.08 1.90 -10.08
N ILE A 120 5.36 0.96 -10.97
CA ILE A 120 4.77 0.92 -12.32
C ILE A 120 3.52 0.03 -12.25
N PHE A 121 2.38 0.59 -12.67
CA PHE A 121 1.05 -0.01 -12.52
C PHE A 121 0.81 -1.21 -13.43
#